data_AF-A0A7C4CR54-F1
#
_entry.id   AF-A0A7C4CR54-F1
#
_cell.length_a   1.000
_cell.length_b   1.000
_cell.length_c   1.000
_cell.angle_alpha   90.00
_cell.angle_beta   90.00
_cell.angle_gamma   90.00
#
_symmetry.space_group_name_H-M   'P 1'
#
loop_
_entity.id
_entity.type
_entity.pdbx_description
1 polymer ?
#
loop_
_entity_poly.entity_id
_entity_poly.type
_entity_poly.pdbx_seq_one_letter_code
_entity_poly.pdbx_strand_id
1 'polypeptide(L)'
;MKGSYRITLASVFAALHAVLYLISFGLWRNWGIYLESVEGVILGPQAGFIAALVGSLIARMIRPDDFWMFGITAEPISVLVAALLAQSKWKPVLGLYLAALLAYFLHPYGQSLPLWTILDVVAAVALIYPAAKIGGTMYTIDFKHLPIKMVLVSFVCIATDSLMRIFLLIPCGLHLLFFESFGSLHLAFVEAAAWSYIEDLIVLVVSLSVGIPLLLTMFKLGVLKREKSVKS
;
A
#
# COMPACT_ATOMS: atom_id res chain seq x y z
N MET A 1 -2.49 -20.97 9.44
CA MET A 1 -3.09 -20.54 10.72
C MET A 1 -4.48 -21.15 10.84
N LYS A 2 -4.92 -21.55 12.04
CA LYS A 2 -6.32 -21.95 12.30
C LYS A 2 -7.25 -20.74 12.02
N GLY A 3 -8.50 -20.99 11.63
CA GLY A 3 -9.45 -19.94 11.25
C GLY A 3 -9.64 -18.86 12.33
N SER A 4 -9.88 -19.28 13.57
CA SER A 4 -10.05 -18.36 14.72
C SER A 4 -8.82 -17.46 14.93
N TYR A 5 -7.60 -17.99 14.81
CA TYR A 5 -6.38 -17.20 14.97
C TYR A 5 -6.18 -16.16 13.85
N ARG A 6 -6.59 -16.47 12.61
CA ARG A 6 -6.57 -15.49 11.50
C ARG A 6 -7.52 -14.34 11.75
N ILE A 7 -8.71 -14.62 12.25
CA ILE A 7 -9.71 -13.59 12.56
C ILE A 7 -9.19 -12.68 13.66
N THR A 8 -8.66 -13.24 14.76
CA THR A 8 -8.09 -12.44 15.85
C THR A 8 -6.97 -11.54 15.36
N LEU A 9 -6.04 -12.06 14.56
CA LEU A 9 -4.93 -11.26 14.05
C LEU A 9 -5.43 -10.16 13.10
N ALA A 10 -6.37 -10.48 12.20
CA ALA A 10 -6.98 -9.48 11.33
C ALA A 10 -7.70 -8.38 12.13
N SER A 11 -8.42 -8.73 13.20
CA SER A 11 -9.08 -7.74 14.08
C SER A 11 -8.07 -6.85 14.80
N VAL A 12 -6.94 -7.40 15.27
CA VAL A 12 -5.87 -6.61 15.90
C VAL A 12 -5.25 -5.62 14.92
N PHE A 13 -4.95 -6.06 13.70
CA PHE A 13 -4.43 -5.18 12.65
C PHE A 13 -5.45 -4.13 12.21
N ALA A 14 -6.73 -4.48 12.07
CA ALA A 14 -7.79 -3.51 11.79
C ALA A 14 -7.88 -2.43 12.88
N ALA A 15 -7.83 -2.83 14.15
CA ALA A 15 -7.82 -1.89 15.27
C ALA A 15 -6.57 -1.01 15.26
N LEU A 16 -5.39 -1.59 15.00
CA LEU A 16 -4.14 -0.85 14.90
C LEU A 16 -4.17 0.17 13.75
N HIS A 17 -4.65 -0.25 12.57
CA HIS A 17 -4.84 0.61 11.41
C HIS A 17 -5.75 1.80 11.76
N ALA A 18 -6.87 1.55 12.42
CA ALA A 18 -7.78 2.60 12.86
C ALA A 18 -7.15 3.55 13.89
N VAL A 19 -6.44 3.01 14.89
CA VAL A 19 -5.76 3.82 15.91
C VAL A 19 -4.68 4.70 15.28
N LEU A 20 -3.88 4.16 14.36
CA LEU A 20 -2.84 4.92 13.66
C LEU A 20 -3.41 6.07 12.85
N TYR A 21 -4.55 5.87 12.18
CA TYR A 21 -5.26 6.97 11.54
C TYR A 21 -5.63 8.05 12.56
N LEU A 22 -6.23 7.67 13.70
CA LEU A 22 -6.72 8.62 14.71
C LEU A 22 -5.61 9.44 15.38
N ILE A 23 -4.41 8.87 15.55
CA ILE A 23 -3.27 9.58 16.14
C ILE A 23 -2.45 10.35 15.11
N SER A 24 -2.87 10.40 13.84
CA SER A 24 -2.08 11.05 12.80
C SER A 24 -2.00 12.56 12.94
N PHE A 25 -0.80 13.12 12.72
CA PHE A 25 -0.50 14.55 12.81
C PHE A 25 0.56 14.95 11.79
N GLY A 26 0.46 16.16 11.24
CA GLY A 26 1.53 16.83 10.48
C GLY A 26 1.98 16.19 9.16
N LEU A 27 1.27 15.16 8.69
CA LEU A 27 1.57 14.40 7.49
C LEU A 27 0.43 14.53 6.48
N TRP A 28 0.75 14.41 5.18
CA TRP A 28 -0.21 14.46 4.09
C TRP A 28 -1.08 13.19 4.08
N ARG A 29 -0.47 12.04 4.33
CA ARG A 29 -1.10 10.74 4.56
C ARG A 29 -1.19 10.42 6.04
N ASN A 30 -2.06 9.46 6.40
CA ASN A 30 -2.24 9.03 7.78
C ASN A 30 -1.24 7.92 8.17
N TRP A 31 -0.97 7.76 9.47
CA TRP A 31 -0.01 6.75 9.93
C TRP A 31 -0.36 5.30 9.61
N GLY A 32 -1.64 4.98 9.37
CA GLY A 32 -2.08 3.64 8.99
C GLY A 32 -1.40 3.17 7.70
N ILE A 33 -1.12 4.10 6.79
CA ILE A 33 -0.50 3.83 5.49
C ILE A 33 0.92 3.26 5.65
N TYR A 34 1.67 3.67 6.68
CA TYR A 34 3.02 3.15 6.92
C TYR A 34 3.05 1.69 7.40
N LEU A 35 1.91 1.11 7.77
CA LEU A 35 1.78 -0.31 8.13
C LEU A 35 1.29 -1.19 6.99
N GLU A 36 0.83 -0.66 5.87
CA GLU A 36 0.11 -1.42 4.84
C GLU A 36 0.92 -2.60 4.29
N SER A 37 2.20 -2.36 3.99
CA SER A 37 3.08 -3.40 3.48
C SER A 37 3.27 -4.53 4.49
N VAL A 38 3.41 -4.18 5.77
CA VAL A 38 3.57 -5.12 6.88
C VAL A 38 2.29 -5.90 7.12
N GLU A 39 1.15 -5.22 7.09
CA GLU A 39 -0.18 -5.80 7.22
C GLU A 39 -0.43 -6.85 6.12
N GLY A 40 -0.14 -6.49 4.86
CA GLY A 40 -0.29 -7.38 3.71
C GLY A 40 0.63 -8.59 3.78
N VAL A 41 1.90 -8.39 4.13
CA VAL A 41 2.87 -9.48 4.26
C VAL A 41 2.51 -10.45 5.38
N ILE A 42 2.03 -9.97 6.52
CA ILE A 42 1.72 -10.80 7.69
C ILE A 42 0.38 -11.54 7.51
N LEU A 43 -0.67 -10.84 7.10
CA LEU A 43 -2.02 -11.39 7.05
C LEU A 43 -2.32 -12.13 5.73
N GLY A 44 -1.60 -11.77 4.67
CA GLY A 44 -1.86 -12.26 3.32
C GLY A 44 -3.09 -11.60 2.67
N PRO A 45 -3.44 -12.00 1.43
CA PRO A 45 -4.31 -11.21 0.56
C PRO A 45 -5.71 -10.94 1.13
N GLN A 46 -6.38 -11.96 1.64
CA GLN A 46 -7.78 -11.83 2.09
C GLN A 46 -7.87 -11.15 3.46
N ALA A 47 -7.11 -11.65 4.44
CA ALA A 47 -7.18 -11.13 5.80
C ALA A 47 -6.56 -9.72 5.91
N GLY A 48 -5.50 -9.43 5.16
CA GLY A 48 -4.91 -8.09 5.08
C GLY A 48 -5.87 -7.10 4.45
N PHE A 49 -6.44 -7.42 3.28
CA PHE A 49 -7.44 -6.56 2.63
C PHE A 49 -8.62 -6.24 3.57
N ILE A 50 -9.17 -7.26 4.24
CA ILE A 50 -10.31 -7.07 5.16
C ILE A 50 -9.90 -6.24 6.37
N ALA A 51 -8.73 -6.50 6.96
CA ALA A 51 -8.26 -5.77 8.12
C ALA A 51 -8.07 -4.27 7.80
N ALA A 52 -7.43 -3.95 6.67
CA ALA A 52 -7.23 -2.59 6.22
C ALA A 52 -8.56 -1.90 5.87
N LEU A 53 -9.46 -2.59 5.17
CA LEU A 53 -10.77 -2.04 4.83
C LEU A 53 -11.59 -1.72 6.09
N VAL A 54 -11.67 -2.66 7.03
CA VAL A 54 -12.42 -2.47 8.28
C VAL A 54 -11.77 -1.40 9.15
N GLY A 55 -10.44 -1.42 9.28
CA GLY A 55 -9.70 -0.41 10.02
C GLY A 55 -9.93 0.98 9.46
N SER A 56 -9.77 1.14 8.14
CA SER A 56 -9.99 2.37 7.39
C SER A 56 -11.42 2.91 7.55
N LEU A 57 -12.44 2.03 7.43
CA LEU A 57 -13.84 2.39 7.63
C LEU A 57 -14.12 2.85 9.06
N ILE A 58 -13.71 2.08 10.07
CA ILE A 58 -13.92 2.41 11.47
C ILE A 58 -13.27 3.75 11.82
N ALA A 59 -12.04 3.96 11.36
CA ALA A 59 -11.30 5.19 11.63
C ALA A 59 -12.05 6.42 11.12
N ARG A 60 -12.60 6.33 9.91
CA ARG A 60 -13.35 7.40 9.24
C ARG A 60 -14.76 7.56 9.75
N MET A 61 -15.36 6.52 10.32
CA MET A 61 -16.60 6.65 11.09
C MET A 61 -16.38 7.41 12.41
N ILE A 62 -15.23 7.23 13.05
CA ILE A 62 -14.88 7.91 14.32
C ILE A 62 -14.44 9.36 14.06
N ARG A 63 -13.55 9.56 13.08
CA ARG A 63 -13.06 10.89 12.67
C ARG A 63 -13.18 11.03 11.15
N PRO A 64 -14.36 11.46 10.67
CA PRO A 64 -14.60 11.69 9.25
C PRO A 64 -13.64 12.73 8.67
N ASP A 65 -13.30 12.54 7.40
CA ASP A 65 -12.50 13.47 6.61
C ASP A 65 -13.15 13.64 5.22
N ASP A 66 -12.99 14.80 4.59
CA ASP A 66 -13.60 15.09 3.28
C ASP A 66 -13.07 14.17 2.16
N PHE A 67 -11.90 13.56 2.38
CA PHE A 67 -11.20 12.68 1.46
C PHE A 67 -11.36 11.19 1.82
N TRP A 68 -12.37 10.84 2.61
CA TRP A 68 -12.55 9.51 3.19
C TRP A 68 -12.54 8.37 2.15
N MET A 69 -13.11 8.61 0.97
CA MET A 69 -13.24 7.63 -0.12
C MET A 69 -11.89 7.16 -0.66
N PHE A 70 -10.87 8.03 -0.58
CA PHE A 70 -9.53 7.69 -1.00
C PHE A 70 -8.94 6.64 -0.09
N GLY A 71 -9.04 6.81 1.23
CA GLY A 71 -8.46 5.85 2.16
C GLY A 71 -9.18 4.52 2.20
N ILE A 72 -10.52 4.51 2.20
CA ILE A 72 -11.29 3.24 2.23
C ILE A 72 -11.09 2.38 0.97
N THR A 73 -10.50 2.94 -0.08
CA THR A 73 -10.23 2.26 -1.34
C THR A 73 -8.74 1.99 -1.54
N ALA A 74 -7.89 3.01 -1.40
CA ALA A 74 -6.47 2.92 -1.67
C ALA A 74 -5.74 2.02 -0.65
N GLU A 75 -6.01 2.22 0.64
CA GLU A 75 -5.36 1.51 1.75
C GLU A 75 -5.59 -0.01 1.70
N PRO A 76 -6.82 -0.55 1.49
CA PRO A 76 -6.98 -2.00 1.37
C PRO A 76 -6.41 -2.59 0.08
N ILE A 77 -6.41 -1.84 -1.04
CA ILE A 77 -5.87 -2.33 -2.32
C ILE A 77 -4.33 -2.38 -2.28
N SER A 78 -3.66 -1.41 -1.68
CA SER A 78 -2.20 -1.44 -1.48
C SER A 78 -1.78 -2.61 -0.59
N VAL A 79 -2.52 -2.89 0.49
CA VAL A 79 -2.32 -4.05 1.36
C VAL A 79 -2.48 -5.36 0.60
N LEU A 80 -3.50 -5.45 -0.26
CA LEU A 80 -3.69 -6.60 -1.15
C LEU A 80 -2.49 -6.77 -2.10
N VAL A 81 -1.99 -5.69 -2.69
CA VAL A 81 -0.81 -5.73 -3.57
C VAL A 81 0.42 -6.22 -2.81
N ALA A 82 0.70 -5.70 -1.62
CA ALA A 82 1.83 -6.16 -0.80
C ALA A 82 1.76 -7.67 -0.54
N ALA A 83 0.57 -8.15 -0.17
CA ALA A 83 0.32 -9.56 0.08
C ALA A 83 0.49 -10.45 -1.16
N LEU A 84 0.06 -9.98 -2.34
CA LEU A 84 0.23 -10.70 -3.60
C LEU A 84 1.71 -10.79 -4.00
N LEU A 85 2.47 -9.70 -3.86
CA LEU A 85 3.91 -9.69 -4.15
C LEU A 85 4.70 -10.59 -3.20
N ALA A 86 4.35 -10.61 -1.91
CA ALA A 86 4.91 -11.55 -0.94
C ALA A 86 4.63 -13.02 -1.29
N GLN A 87 3.64 -13.29 -2.15
CA GLN A 87 3.28 -14.62 -2.66
C GLN A 87 3.72 -14.86 -4.11
N SER A 88 4.64 -14.04 -4.66
CA SER A 88 5.09 -14.12 -6.07
C SER A 88 4.02 -13.87 -7.14
N LYS A 89 2.86 -13.31 -6.77
CA LYS A 89 1.74 -13.10 -7.71
C LYS A 89 1.83 -11.73 -8.36
N TRP A 90 2.73 -11.58 -9.34
CA TRP A 90 2.92 -10.31 -10.06
C TRP A 90 1.82 -10.00 -11.09
N LYS A 91 1.22 -11.01 -11.74
CA LYS A 91 0.28 -10.79 -12.85
C LYS A 91 -0.96 -9.95 -12.46
N PRO A 92 -1.66 -10.23 -11.35
CA PRO A 92 -2.79 -9.41 -10.94
C PRO A 92 -2.38 -7.97 -10.60
N VAL A 93 -1.22 -7.80 -9.97
CA VAL A 93 -0.68 -6.47 -9.62
C VAL A 93 -0.35 -5.69 -10.89
N LEU A 94 0.31 -6.31 -11.86
CA LEU A 94 0.60 -5.66 -13.14
C LEU A 94 -0.70 -5.31 -13.90
N GLY A 95 -1.69 -6.20 -13.89
CA GLY A 95 -2.99 -5.94 -14.50
C GLY A 95 -3.70 -4.71 -13.89
N LEU A 96 -3.69 -4.59 -12.56
CA LEU A 96 -4.21 -3.42 -11.84
C LEU A 96 -3.49 -2.13 -12.28
N TYR A 97 -2.16 -2.12 -12.28
CA TYR A 97 -1.37 -0.96 -12.67
C TYR A 97 -1.62 -0.53 -14.12
N LEU A 98 -1.60 -1.49 -15.06
CA LEU A 98 -1.83 -1.20 -16.47
C LEU A 98 -3.24 -0.66 -16.71
N ALA A 99 -4.26 -1.23 -16.07
CA ALA A 99 -5.63 -0.74 -16.21
C ALA A 99 -5.78 0.69 -15.67
N ALA A 100 -5.26 0.96 -14.48
CA ALA A 100 -5.39 2.27 -13.85
C ALA A 100 -4.56 3.36 -14.56
N LEU A 101 -3.31 3.06 -14.96
CA LEU A 101 -2.47 3.98 -15.72
C LEU A 101 -3.02 4.23 -17.13
N LEU A 102 -3.53 3.21 -17.81
CA LEU A 102 -4.17 3.39 -19.11
C LEU A 102 -5.37 4.33 -19.00
N ALA A 103 -6.23 4.14 -18.00
CA ALA A 103 -7.36 5.03 -17.76
C ALA A 103 -6.90 6.46 -17.47
N TYR A 104 -5.81 6.64 -16.70
CA TYR A 104 -5.23 7.94 -16.43
C TYR A 104 -4.74 8.64 -17.71
N PHE A 105 -3.93 7.96 -18.54
CA PHE A 105 -3.39 8.55 -19.76
C PHE A 105 -4.43 8.75 -20.87
N LEU A 106 -5.55 8.02 -20.85
CA LEU A 106 -6.67 8.28 -21.76
C LEU A 106 -7.51 9.49 -21.33
N HIS A 107 -7.45 9.90 -20.06
CA HIS A 107 -8.22 11.02 -19.54
C HIS A 107 -7.54 12.37 -19.91
N PRO A 108 -8.28 13.41 -20.37
CA PRO A 108 -7.69 14.69 -20.78
C PRO A 108 -6.81 15.35 -19.70
N TYR A 109 -7.22 15.27 -18.43
CA TYR A 109 -6.41 15.79 -17.32
C TYR A 109 -5.14 14.98 -17.08
N GLY A 110 -5.17 13.65 -17.24
CA GLY A 110 -3.95 12.83 -17.08
C GLY A 110 -2.91 13.10 -18.17
N GLN A 111 -3.34 13.56 -19.35
CA GLN A 111 -2.43 14.01 -20.42
C GLN A 111 -1.86 15.41 -20.16
N SER A 112 -2.57 16.24 -19.38
CA SER A 112 -2.21 17.64 -19.13
C SER A 112 -1.39 17.83 -17.85
N LEU A 113 -1.47 16.89 -16.91
CA LEU A 113 -0.71 16.91 -15.67
C LEU A 113 0.77 16.53 -15.92
N PRO A 114 1.73 17.11 -15.17
CA PRO A 114 3.14 16.83 -15.40
C PRO A 114 3.48 15.37 -15.10
N LEU A 115 4.16 14.67 -16.01
CA LEU A 115 4.53 13.26 -15.81
C LEU A 115 5.35 13.03 -14.53
N TRP A 116 6.13 14.03 -14.12
CA TRP A 116 7.00 13.91 -12.95
C TRP A 116 6.24 13.66 -11.66
N THR A 117 4.94 13.98 -11.58
CA THR A 117 4.12 13.83 -10.36
C THR A 117 3.68 12.38 -10.09
N ILE A 118 3.93 11.45 -11.02
CA ILE A 118 3.55 10.03 -10.89
C ILE A 118 4.74 9.08 -11.09
N LEU A 119 5.97 9.58 -10.93
CA LEU A 119 7.19 8.79 -11.19
C LEU A 119 7.36 7.60 -10.25
N ASP A 120 6.91 7.71 -9.01
CA ASP A 120 6.83 6.61 -8.04
C ASP A 120 5.97 5.46 -8.59
N VAL A 121 4.79 5.77 -9.13
CA VAL A 121 3.86 4.81 -9.73
C VAL A 121 4.47 4.17 -10.98
N VAL A 122 5.09 4.96 -11.86
CA VAL A 122 5.76 4.45 -13.07
C VAL A 122 6.96 3.57 -12.70
N ALA A 123 7.76 3.97 -11.72
CA ALA A 123 8.86 3.18 -11.21
C ALA A 123 8.36 1.86 -10.59
N ALA A 124 7.23 1.89 -9.88
CA ALA A 124 6.63 0.70 -9.30
C ALA A 124 6.26 -0.33 -10.37
N VAL A 125 5.78 0.08 -11.57
CA VAL A 125 5.53 -0.86 -12.68
C VAL A 125 6.76 -1.70 -13.01
N ALA A 126 7.94 -1.05 -13.11
CA ALA A 126 9.20 -1.75 -13.37
C ALA A 126 9.61 -2.66 -12.20
N LEU A 127 9.22 -2.31 -10.98
CA LEU A 127 9.56 -3.04 -9.76
C LEU A 127 8.57 -4.17 -9.39
N ILE A 128 7.38 -4.25 -9.99
CA ILE A 128 6.38 -5.30 -9.69
C ILE A 128 6.96 -6.71 -9.87
N TYR A 129 7.60 -6.98 -11.01
CA TYR A 129 8.17 -8.31 -11.28
C TYR A 129 9.33 -8.66 -10.32
N PRO A 130 10.37 -7.82 -10.14
CA PRO A 130 11.44 -8.14 -9.19
C PRO A 130 10.94 -8.21 -7.74
N ALA A 131 10.01 -7.33 -7.32
CA ALA A 131 9.40 -7.38 -6.00
C ALA A 131 8.69 -8.72 -5.76
N ALA A 132 7.91 -9.20 -6.72
CA ALA A 132 7.24 -10.50 -6.61
C ALA A 132 8.24 -11.67 -6.61
N LYS A 133 9.22 -11.66 -7.53
CA LYS A 133 10.19 -12.76 -7.67
C LYS A 133 11.00 -12.97 -6.40
N ILE A 134 11.46 -11.88 -5.78
CA ILE A 134 12.22 -11.95 -4.53
C ILE A 134 11.27 -12.12 -3.34
N GLY A 135 10.08 -11.51 -3.39
CA GLY A 135 9.00 -11.62 -2.41
C GLY A 135 8.53 -13.05 -2.16
N GLY A 136 8.56 -13.93 -3.16
CA GLY A 136 8.29 -15.36 -3.00
C GLY A 136 9.12 -16.09 -1.96
N THR A 137 10.27 -15.52 -1.60
CA THR A 137 11.17 -16.09 -0.58
C THR A 137 11.10 -15.33 0.74
N MET A 138 10.09 -14.48 0.92
CA MET A 138 9.90 -13.65 2.13
C MET A 138 9.64 -14.49 3.38
N TYR A 139 9.08 -15.71 3.23
CA TYR A 139 8.81 -16.64 4.32
C TYR A 139 9.90 -17.71 4.51
N THR A 140 11.05 -17.57 3.85
CA THR A 140 12.19 -18.49 3.99
C THR A 140 13.10 -18.10 5.15
N ILE A 141 13.98 -19.01 5.57
CA ILE A 141 14.91 -18.82 6.71
C ILE A 141 16.02 -17.81 6.37
N ASP A 142 16.12 -17.35 5.13
CA ASP A 142 17.12 -16.37 4.70
C ASP A 142 16.72 -14.93 5.05
N PHE A 143 17.09 -14.53 6.26
CA PHE A 143 16.88 -13.19 6.80
C PHE A 143 17.86 -12.15 6.25
N LYS A 144 18.99 -12.57 5.63
CA LYS A 144 20.00 -11.63 5.11
C LYS A 144 19.40 -10.73 4.02
N HIS A 145 18.50 -11.29 3.21
CA HIS A 145 17.82 -10.58 2.13
C HIS A 145 16.42 -10.09 2.51
N LEU A 146 15.98 -10.24 3.77
CA LEU A 146 14.68 -9.74 4.21
C LEU A 146 14.55 -8.21 4.08
N PRO A 147 15.59 -7.38 4.35
CA PRO A 147 15.49 -5.93 4.17
C PRO A 147 15.18 -5.52 2.74
N ILE A 148 15.91 -6.05 1.76
CA ILE A 148 15.70 -5.70 0.35
C ILE A 148 14.33 -6.18 -0.16
N LYS A 149 13.88 -7.35 0.31
CA LYS A 149 12.53 -7.88 0.03
C LYS A 149 11.46 -6.93 0.55
N MET A 150 11.59 -6.49 1.81
CA MET A 150 10.64 -5.58 2.44
C MET A 150 10.62 -4.23 1.74
N VAL A 151 11.77 -3.67 1.38
CA VAL A 151 11.85 -2.38 0.67
C VAL A 151 11.11 -2.45 -0.67
N LEU A 152 11.36 -3.49 -1.48
CA LEU A 152 10.72 -3.63 -2.79
C LEU A 152 9.20 -3.81 -2.68
N VAL A 153 8.74 -4.68 -1.78
CA VAL A 153 7.31 -4.89 -1.56
C VAL A 153 6.64 -3.63 -1.02
N SER A 154 7.30 -2.93 -0.09
CA SER A 154 6.74 -1.73 0.53
C SER A 154 6.70 -0.54 -0.43
N PHE A 155 7.71 -0.40 -1.29
CA PHE A 155 7.71 0.63 -2.34
C PHE A 155 6.54 0.43 -3.31
N VAL A 156 6.34 -0.79 -3.81
CA VAL A 156 5.24 -1.06 -4.74
C VAL A 156 3.88 -0.94 -4.04
N CYS A 157 3.80 -1.31 -2.76
CA CYS A 157 2.61 -1.14 -1.92
C CYS A 157 2.22 0.34 -1.79
N ILE A 158 3.15 1.21 -1.37
CA ILE A 158 2.83 2.63 -1.19
C ILE A 158 2.54 3.33 -2.52
N ALA A 159 3.27 2.99 -3.58
CA ALA A 159 2.96 3.48 -4.91
C ALA A 159 1.58 3.01 -5.40
N THR A 160 1.07 1.87 -4.93
CA THR A 160 -0.31 1.44 -5.20
C THR A 160 -1.32 2.32 -4.48
N ASP A 161 -1.08 2.72 -3.22
CA ASP A 161 -1.96 3.67 -2.54
C ASP A 161 -2.04 4.98 -3.35
N SER A 162 -0.89 5.55 -3.75
CA SER A 162 -0.82 6.73 -4.63
C SER A 162 -1.57 6.52 -5.95
N LEU A 163 -1.33 5.40 -6.64
CA LEU A 163 -2.02 5.06 -7.89
C LEU A 163 -3.53 5.01 -7.72
N MET A 164 -4.03 4.38 -6.65
CA MET A 164 -5.48 4.29 -6.43
C MET A 164 -6.09 5.65 -6.12
N ARG A 165 -5.39 6.52 -5.41
CA ARG A 165 -5.83 7.90 -5.20
C ARG A 165 -5.90 8.68 -6.51
N ILE A 166 -4.86 8.57 -7.35
CA ILE A 166 -4.82 9.19 -8.67
C ILE A 166 -5.95 8.66 -9.56
N PHE A 167 -6.17 7.34 -9.56
CA PHE A 167 -7.21 6.68 -10.34
C PHE A 167 -8.61 7.16 -9.94
N LEU A 168 -8.89 7.25 -8.64
CA LEU A 168 -10.15 7.79 -8.15
C LEU A 168 -10.31 9.28 -8.47
N LEU A 169 -9.24 10.06 -8.31
CA LEU A 169 -9.28 11.51 -8.51
C LEU A 169 -9.53 11.85 -9.98
N ILE A 170 -8.77 11.25 -10.90
CA ILE A 170 -8.75 11.63 -12.30
C ILE A 170 -9.70 10.71 -13.11
N PRO A 171 -9.39 9.44 -13.42
CA PRO A 171 -10.29 8.54 -14.14
C PRO A 171 -11.71 8.40 -13.59
N CYS A 172 -11.89 8.29 -12.27
CA CYS A 172 -13.23 8.15 -11.69
C CYS A 172 -13.96 9.49 -11.46
N GLY A 173 -13.35 10.62 -11.84
CA GLY A 173 -14.02 11.91 -11.85
C GLY A 173 -14.17 12.58 -10.48
N LEU A 174 -13.55 12.09 -9.40
CA LEU A 174 -13.68 12.76 -8.09
C LEU A 174 -13.13 14.18 -8.07
N HIS A 175 -12.24 14.54 -9.00
CA HIS A 175 -11.76 15.91 -9.14
C HIS A 175 -12.90 16.93 -9.33
N LEU A 176 -14.05 16.51 -9.89
CA LEU A 176 -15.23 17.37 -10.05
C LEU A 176 -15.89 17.74 -8.72
N LEU A 177 -15.66 16.97 -7.65
CA LEU A 177 -16.18 17.25 -6.32
C LEU A 177 -15.30 18.22 -5.53
N PHE A 178 -13.99 18.21 -5.79
CA PHE A 178 -13.00 18.90 -4.96
C PHE A 178 -12.39 20.13 -5.62
N PHE A 179 -12.48 20.26 -6.95
CA PHE A 179 -11.80 21.32 -7.69
C PHE A 179 -12.75 22.01 -8.68
N GLU A 180 -12.84 23.34 -8.55
CA GLU A 180 -13.64 24.18 -9.45
C GLU A 180 -13.01 24.35 -10.84
N SER A 181 -11.69 24.15 -10.96
CA SER A 181 -10.95 24.37 -12.20
C SER A 181 -9.77 23.42 -12.34
N PHE A 182 -9.28 23.26 -13.58
CA PHE A 182 -8.03 22.53 -13.83
C PHE A 182 -6.83 23.19 -13.15
N GLY A 183 -6.81 24.52 -13.00
CA GLY A 183 -5.71 25.23 -12.34
C GLY A 183 -5.57 24.88 -10.86
N SER A 184 -6.69 24.83 -10.12
CA SER A 184 -6.67 24.42 -8.71
C SER A 184 -6.33 22.93 -8.54
N LEU A 185 -6.86 22.08 -9.42
CA LEU A 185 -6.46 20.67 -9.48
C LEU A 185 -4.97 20.51 -9.74
N HIS A 186 -4.41 21.22 -10.71
CA HIS A 186 -3.00 21.12 -11.08
C HIS A 186 -2.08 21.49 -9.91
N LEU A 187 -2.39 22.59 -9.20
CA LEU A 187 -1.61 23.02 -8.04
C LEU A 187 -1.66 21.96 -6.93
N ALA A 188 -2.86 21.48 -6.57
CA ALA A 188 -3.02 20.48 -5.53
C ALA A 188 -2.35 19.14 -5.91
N PHE A 189 -2.41 18.74 -7.18
CA PHE A 189 -1.79 17.51 -7.67
C PHE A 189 -0.26 17.58 -7.59
N VAL A 190 0.33 18.70 -7.97
CA VAL A 190 1.77 18.97 -7.89
C VAL A 190 2.26 18.98 -6.44
N GLU A 191 1.51 19.66 -5.56
CA GLU A 191 1.84 19.71 -4.13
C GLU A 191 1.74 18.32 -3.48
N ALA A 192 0.64 17.60 -3.73
CA ALA A 192 0.43 16.25 -3.22
C ALA A 192 1.53 15.28 -3.69
N ALA A 193 1.98 15.39 -4.94
CA ALA A 193 3.06 14.55 -5.46
C ALA A 193 4.40 14.80 -4.75
N ALA A 194 4.74 16.06 -4.46
CA ALA A 194 5.96 16.40 -3.73
C ALA A 194 5.96 15.79 -2.31
N TRP A 195 4.83 15.88 -1.60
CA TRP A 195 4.67 15.26 -0.28
C TRP A 195 4.66 13.72 -0.35
N SER A 196 4.05 13.15 -1.41
CA SER A 196 3.99 11.70 -1.60
C SER A 196 5.40 11.10 -1.63
N TYR A 197 6.35 11.69 -2.36
CA TYR A 197 7.72 11.16 -2.41
C TYR A 197 8.43 11.15 -1.06
N ILE A 198 8.20 12.15 -0.22
CA ILE A 198 8.76 12.19 1.13
C ILE A 198 8.15 11.06 1.96
N GLU A 199 6.84 10.88 1.86
CA GLU A 199 6.13 9.84 2.61
C GLU A 199 6.43 8.42 2.11
N ASP A 200 6.71 8.23 0.83
CA ASP A 200 7.17 6.94 0.30
C ASP A 200 8.48 6.54 0.98
N LEU A 201 9.42 7.48 1.14
CA LEU A 201 10.66 7.24 1.89
C LEU A 201 10.38 6.90 3.35
N ILE A 202 9.42 7.56 4.00
CA ILE A 202 9.00 7.26 5.37
C ILE A 202 8.46 5.83 5.46
N VAL A 203 7.63 5.37 4.52
CA VAL A 203 7.16 3.97 4.47
C VAL A 203 8.33 3.00 4.42
N LEU A 204 9.36 3.27 3.62
CA LEU A 204 10.53 2.41 3.56
C LEU A 204 11.27 2.35 4.91
N VAL A 205 11.43 3.49 5.57
CA VAL A 205 12.06 3.57 6.90
C VAL A 205 11.23 2.80 7.94
N VAL A 206 9.91 2.96 7.97
CA VAL A 206 9.01 2.24 8.88
C VAL A 206 9.03 0.73 8.60
N SER A 207 9.04 0.34 7.32
CA SER A 207 9.09 -1.07 6.93
C SER A 207 10.39 -1.76 7.38
N LEU A 208 11.51 -1.05 7.34
CA LEU A 208 12.80 -1.54 7.83
C LEU A 208 12.88 -1.57 9.37
N SER A 209 12.40 -0.53 10.03
CA SER A 209 12.52 -0.34 11.49
C SER A 209 11.48 -1.11 12.30
N VAL A 210 10.24 -1.20 11.81
CA VAL A 210 9.11 -1.86 12.48
C VAL A 210 8.76 -3.16 11.78
N GLY A 211 8.66 -3.14 10.45
CA GLY A 211 8.21 -4.30 9.67
C GLY A 211 9.13 -5.51 9.82
N ILE A 212 10.45 -5.33 9.71
CA ILE A 212 11.42 -6.43 9.85
C ILE A 212 11.39 -7.03 11.27
N PRO A 213 11.56 -6.26 12.37
CA PRO A 213 11.50 -6.85 13.71
C PRO A 213 10.18 -7.55 14.01
N LEU A 214 9.06 -7.01 13.53
CA LEU A 214 7.75 -7.64 13.70
C LEU A 214 7.70 -8.99 12.97
N LEU A 215 8.11 -9.04 11.70
CA LEU A 215 8.16 -10.29 10.93
C LEU A 215 9.06 -11.34 11.58
N LEU A 216 10.26 -10.94 12.02
CA LEU A 216 11.18 -11.83 12.72
C LEU A 216 10.56 -12.39 14.01
N THR A 217 9.85 -11.55 14.76
CA THR A 217 9.15 -11.96 15.98
C THR A 217 8.03 -12.95 15.67
N MET A 218 7.24 -12.71 14.62
CA MET A 218 6.19 -13.64 14.18
C MET A 218 6.76 -15.01 13.76
N PHE A 219 7.93 -15.06 13.11
CA PHE A 219 8.60 -16.33 12.78
C PHE A 219 9.16 -17.05 14.01
N LYS A 220 9.66 -16.31 15.00
CA LYS A 220 10.17 -16.86 16.26
C LYS A 220 9.03 -17.46 17.09
N LEU A 221 7.89 -16.78 17.16
CA LEU A 221 6.69 -17.23 17.88
C LEU A 221 5.93 -18.35 17.16
N GLY A 222 6.34 -18.75 15.95
CA GLY A 222 5.68 -19.80 15.17
C GLY A 222 4.31 -19.39 14.60
N VAL A 223 4.01 -18.09 14.61
CA VAL A 223 2.79 -17.51 14.05
C VAL A 223 2.78 -17.66 12.53
N LEU A 224 3.89 -17.28 11.91
CA LEU A 224 4.17 -17.52 10.49
C LEU A 224 4.98 -18.81 10.34
N LYS A 225 4.56 -19.66 9.40
CA LYS A 225 5.32 -20.88 9.06
C LYS A 225 6.51 -20.51 8.17
N ARG A 226 7.67 -21.05 8.51
CA ARG A 226 8.87 -20.95 7.67
C ARG A 226 8.76 -21.96 6.53
N GLU A 227 8.97 -21.50 5.31
CA GLU A 227 9.14 -22.39 4.17
C GLU A 227 10.62 -22.79 4.08
N LYS A 228 10.89 -24.09 3.87
CA LYS A 228 12.24 -24.55 3.55
C LYS A 228 12.57 -24.01 2.16
N SER A 229 13.72 -23.35 2.01
CA SER A 229 14.23 -22.95 0.70
C SER A 229 14.32 -24.20 -0.18
N VAL A 230 13.48 -24.26 -1.22
CA VAL A 230 13.66 -25.23 -2.30
C VAL A 230 14.93 -24.77 -3.00
N LYS A 231 16.01 -25.54 -2.86
CA LYS A 231 17.22 -25.33 -3.67
C LYS A 231 16.79 -25.53 -5.13
N SER A 232 16.83 -24.45 -5.91
CA SER A 232 16.81 -24.51 -7.38
C SER A 232 18.15 -25.00 -7.87
#